data_AF-A0AAN5BU11-F1
#
_entry.id   AF-A0AAN5BU11-F1
#
_cell.length_a   1.000
_cell.length_b   1.000
_cell.length_c   1.000
_cell.angle_alpha   90.00
_cell.angle_beta   90.00
_cell.angle_gamma   90.00
#
_symmetry.space_group_name_H-M   'P 1'
#
loop_
_entity.id
_entity.type
_entity.pdbx_description
1 polymer ?
#
loop_
_entity_poly.entity_id
_entity_poly.type
_entity_poly.pdbx_seq_one_letter_code
_entity_poly.pdbx_strand_id
1 'polypeptide(L)'
;MGSSRVARSASTQSGASGSRYIQEVVSNPVPGVDQALVIAGSDRRGTIFGMYDVSETIGVSPWYWWADVPPQAKDEIYAAPGRNLAGEPSVKYRGIFINDEELTLQPWAATKYNISQYDSPFTGEFTKRVLELLLRNKANYYWPAMKQSMFYVDDPQNGIIAEYFGVVMGTSHTEPMTRATDEQSKFLSGSWDWTENSANVTAFMAEGVNRSKAWDTLYTMGMRGSGDTASPTLTAPLLEQVIQVQQGLLEDGLSKSLGDVPQLWALYKVCAPQCFWL
;
A
#
# COMPACT_ATOMS: atom_id res chain seq x y z
N MET A 1 -14.61 44.27 9.66
CA MET A 1 -13.36 43.70 10.21
C MET A 1 -13.55 42.20 10.30
N GLY A 2 -13.31 41.49 9.18
CA GLY A 2 -13.48 40.04 9.09
C GLY A 2 -12.12 39.36 9.18
N SER A 3 -11.90 38.56 10.21
CA SER A 3 -10.68 37.81 10.44
C SER A 3 -10.45 36.83 9.29
N SER A 4 -9.46 37.12 8.44
CA SER A 4 -8.84 36.16 7.54
C SER A 4 -8.13 35.11 8.38
N ARG A 5 -8.70 33.90 8.47
CA ARG A 5 -7.95 32.74 8.97
C ARG A 5 -7.17 32.15 7.81
N VAL A 6 -5.90 32.54 7.81
CA VAL A 6 -4.78 31.94 7.10
C VAL A 6 -4.90 30.41 7.09
N ALA A 7 -4.93 29.84 5.88
CA ALA A 7 -4.66 28.42 5.67
C ALA A 7 -3.25 28.15 6.22
N ARG A 8 -3.17 27.43 7.34
CA ARG A 8 -1.87 26.96 7.84
C ARG A 8 -1.30 25.99 6.81
N SER A 9 -0.04 26.22 6.44
CA SER A 9 0.73 25.36 5.55
C SER A 9 0.56 23.90 5.97
N ALA A 10 0.10 23.06 5.05
CA ALA A 10 0.20 21.62 5.20
C ALA A 10 1.70 21.28 5.25
N SER A 11 2.21 20.99 6.44
CA SER A 11 3.46 20.27 6.58
C SER A 11 3.24 18.92 5.91
N THR A 12 4.07 18.59 4.93
CA THR A 12 4.14 17.26 4.32
C THR A 12 4.61 16.25 5.38
N GLN A 13 3.70 15.78 6.22
CA GLN A 13 3.90 14.54 6.95
C GLN A 13 3.59 13.40 5.98
N SER A 14 4.65 12.79 5.45
CA SER A 14 4.58 11.52 4.74
C SER A 14 4.16 10.43 5.73
N GLY A 15 2.86 10.21 5.86
CA GLY A 15 2.33 9.14 6.68
C GLY A 15 0.83 8.98 6.46
N ALA A 16 0.35 7.74 6.34
CA ALA A 16 -1.04 7.40 6.06
C ALA A 16 -2.07 7.77 7.15
N SER A 17 -1.66 8.50 8.21
CA SER A 17 -2.55 8.97 9.28
C SER A 17 -2.94 10.41 9.01
N GLY A 18 -4.24 10.71 9.06
CA GLY A 18 -4.74 12.08 8.97
C GLY A 18 -5.27 12.51 7.60
N SER A 19 -5.49 11.57 6.67
CA SER A 19 -6.11 11.86 5.37
C SER A 19 -7.59 12.22 5.56
N ARG A 20 -7.87 13.53 5.63
CA ARG A 20 -9.20 14.13 5.79
C ARG A 20 -9.47 15.06 4.61
N TYR A 21 -10.73 15.42 4.39
CA TYR A 21 -11.08 16.39 3.37
C TYR A 21 -12.31 17.23 3.75
N ILE A 22 -12.40 18.38 3.10
CA ILE A 22 -13.56 19.24 3.12
C ILE A 22 -14.11 19.37 1.69
N GLN A 23 -15.43 19.36 1.58
CA GLN A 23 -16.17 19.73 0.38
C GLN A 23 -17.07 20.91 0.72
N GLU A 24 -17.02 21.98 -0.07
CA GLU A 24 -17.83 23.18 0.16
C GLU A 24 -18.15 23.88 -1.16
N VAL A 25 -19.39 24.32 -1.34
CA VAL A 25 -19.77 25.20 -2.44
C VAL A 25 -19.35 26.62 -2.09
N VAL A 26 -18.45 27.19 -2.89
CA VAL A 26 -17.88 28.53 -2.69
C VAL A 26 -18.35 29.45 -3.81
N SER A 27 -18.87 30.63 -3.45
CA SER A 27 -19.23 31.67 -4.40
C SER A 27 -18.01 32.52 -4.78
N ASN A 28 -17.90 32.88 -6.06
CA ASN A 28 -16.82 33.69 -6.62
C ASN A 28 -15.40 33.23 -6.21
N PRO A 29 -15.05 31.93 -6.30
CA PRO A 29 -13.77 31.41 -5.79
C PRO A 29 -12.57 31.99 -6.54
N VAL A 30 -12.75 32.30 -7.82
CA VAL A 30 -11.76 32.96 -8.70
C VAL A 30 -12.51 33.86 -9.72
N PRO A 31 -11.85 34.85 -10.33
CA PRO A 31 -12.47 35.69 -11.36
C PRO A 31 -13.08 34.85 -12.50
N GLY A 32 -14.34 35.13 -12.85
CA GLY A 32 -15.05 34.45 -13.95
C GLY A 32 -15.77 33.16 -13.56
N VAL A 33 -15.79 32.77 -12.28
CA VAL A 33 -16.53 31.60 -11.79
C VAL A 33 -17.52 32.05 -10.71
N ASP A 34 -18.83 31.96 -10.97
CA ASP A 34 -19.86 32.41 -10.02
C ASP A 34 -19.94 31.50 -8.78
N GLN A 35 -19.85 30.18 -8.97
CA GLN A 35 -19.84 29.16 -7.91
C GLN A 35 -18.99 27.95 -8.31
N ALA A 36 -18.33 27.32 -7.34
CA ALA A 36 -17.68 26.03 -7.52
C ALA A 36 -17.83 25.13 -6.29
N LEU A 37 -17.93 23.82 -6.51
CA LEU A 37 -17.66 22.83 -5.48
C LEU A 37 -16.15 22.70 -5.30
N VAL A 38 -15.63 23.15 -4.16
CA VAL A 38 -14.23 23.04 -3.80
C VAL A 38 -14.02 21.78 -2.95
N ILE A 39 -13.07 20.95 -3.34
CA ILE A 39 -12.62 19.77 -2.58
C ILE A 39 -11.18 20.03 -2.15
N ALA A 40 -10.92 20.03 -0.84
CA ALA A 40 -9.57 20.20 -0.31
C ALA A 40 -9.22 19.09 0.68
N GLY A 41 -8.23 18.28 0.33
CA GLY A 41 -7.66 17.28 1.23
C GLY A 41 -6.54 17.84 2.10
N SER A 42 -6.31 17.23 3.27
CA SER A 42 -5.12 17.50 4.09
C SER A 42 -3.82 16.99 3.43
N ASP A 43 -3.95 15.99 2.57
CA ASP A 43 -2.87 15.35 1.82
C ASP A 43 -3.41 14.83 0.46
N ARG A 44 -2.56 14.13 -0.30
CA ARG A 44 -2.93 13.53 -1.59
C ARG A 44 -4.11 12.55 -1.48
N ARG A 45 -4.13 11.70 -0.44
CA ARG A 45 -5.15 10.68 -0.24
C ARG A 45 -6.47 11.29 0.22
N GLY A 46 -6.44 12.28 1.10
CA GLY A 46 -7.62 13.04 1.50
C GLY A 46 -8.30 13.69 0.29
N THR A 47 -7.52 14.27 -0.61
CA THR A 47 -8.04 14.86 -1.85
C THR A 47 -8.69 13.79 -2.75
N ILE A 48 -8.01 12.66 -2.96
CA ILE A 48 -8.54 11.51 -3.73
C ILE A 48 -9.85 10.99 -3.12
N PHE A 49 -9.90 10.81 -1.79
CA PHE A 49 -11.12 10.34 -1.11
C PHE A 49 -12.26 11.33 -1.28
N GLY A 50 -12.00 12.64 -1.20
CA GLY A 50 -13.00 13.66 -1.46
C GLY A 50 -13.52 13.63 -2.90
N MET A 51 -12.68 13.33 -3.88
CA MET A 51 -13.09 13.16 -5.29
C MET A 51 -13.92 11.89 -5.51
N TYR A 52 -13.54 10.77 -4.88
CA TYR A 52 -14.32 9.53 -4.99
C TYR A 52 -15.64 9.59 -4.21
N ASP A 53 -15.71 10.34 -3.12
CA ASP A 53 -16.94 10.61 -2.40
C ASP A 53 -17.96 11.37 -3.27
N VAL A 54 -17.49 12.32 -4.10
CA VAL A 54 -18.33 12.93 -5.14
C VAL A 54 -18.78 11.88 -6.15
N SER A 55 -17.86 11.04 -6.65
CA SER A 55 -18.19 9.98 -7.62
C SER A 55 -19.28 9.03 -7.11
N GLU A 56 -19.17 8.60 -5.85
CA GLU A 56 -20.16 7.76 -5.19
C GLU A 56 -21.50 8.50 -5.03
N THR A 57 -21.46 9.76 -4.57
CA THR A 57 -22.65 10.60 -4.36
C THR A 57 -23.44 10.83 -5.64
N ILE A 58 -22.77 10.99 -6.79
CA ILE A 58 -23.44 11.15 -8.09
C ILE A 58 -23.93 9.82 -8.69
N GLY A 59 -23.71 8.69 -8.00
CA GLY A 59 -24.28 7.40 -8.36
C GLY A 59 -23.31 6.44 -9.05
N VAL A 60 -21.99 6.66 -8.97
CA VAL A 60 -20.97 5.71 -9.46
C VAL A 60 -20.45 4.87 -8.29
N SER A 61 -20.98 3.64 -8.17
CA SER A 61 -20.54 2.69 -7.14
C SER A 61 -19.02 2.42 -7.22
N PRO A 62 -18.33 2.25 -6.08
CA PRO A 62 -16.97 1.70 -6.05
C PRO A 62 -16.80 0.38 -6.82
N TRP A 63 -17.89 -0.37 -6.96
CA TRP A 63 -17.97 -1.69 -7.58
C TRP A 63 -18.45 -1.67 -9.03
N TYR A 64 -18.49 -0.50 -9.69
CA TYR A 64 -19.02 -0.37 -11.05
C TYR A 64 -18.38 -1.31 -12.07
N TRP A 65 -17.09 -1.61 -11.89
CA TRP A 65 -16.33 -2.51 -12.75
C TRP A 65 -16.14 -3.89 -12.13
N TRP A 66 -15.84 -3.97 -10.83
CA TRP A 66 -15.52 -5.23 -10.16
C TRP A 66 -16.75 -6.12 -9.91
N ALA A 67 -17.96 -5.56 -9.96
CA ALA A 67 -19.22 -6.29 -9.83
C ALA A 67 -20.31 -5.77 -10.78
N ASP A 68 -19.90 -5.16 -11.90
CA ASP A 68 -20.79 -4.68 -12.97
C ASP A 68 -21.96 -3.79 -12.48
N VAL A 69 -21.78 -3.03 -11.39
CA VAL A 69 -22.83 -2.17 -10.85
C VAL A 69 -23.04 -0.96 -11.78
N PRO A 70 -24.19 -0.84 -12.47
CA PRO A 70 -24.37 0.23 -13.44
C PRO A 70 -24.43 1.61 -12.75
N PRO A 71 -23.72 2.63 -13.26
CA PRO A 71 -23.88 4.00 -12.81
C PRO A 71 -25.34 4.47 -12.95
N GLN A 72 -25.82 5.23 -11.97
CA GLN A 72 -27.18 5.78 -12.02
C GLN A 72 -27.24 6.96 -12.99
N ALA A 73 -28.07 6.89 -14.02
CA ALA A 73 -28.31 8.01 -14.92
C ALA A 73 -29.00 9.17 -14.16
N LYS A 74 -28.51 10.39 -14.38
CA LYS A 74 -29.05 11.63 -13.82
C LYS A 74 -29.10 12.66 -14.94
N ASP A 75 -30.26 13.27 -15.15
CA ASP A 75 -30.41 14.36 -16.13
C ASP A 75 -29.67 15.62 -15.66
N GLU A 76 -29.68 15.86 -14.34
CA GLU A 76 -29.06 17.01 -13.70
C GLU A 76 -28.39 16.62 -12.38
N ILE A 77 -27.26 17.26 -12.05
CA ILE A 77 -26.51 17.08 -10.81
C ILE A 77 -26.22 18.45 -10.21
N TYR A 78 -26.59 18.66 -8.96
CA TYR A 78 -26.37 19.90 -8.23
C TYR A 78 -25.63 19.63 -6.93
N ALA A 79 -24.66 20.50 -6.60
CA ALA A 79 -24.02 20.49 -5.28
C ALA A 79 -24.89 21.28 -4.29
N ALA A 80 -25.31 20.63 -3.21
CA ALA A 80 -26.06 21.31 -2.15
C ALA A 80 -25.15 22.32 -1.43
N PRO A 81 -25.70 23.48 -1.00
CA PRO A 81 -24.93 24.43 -0.20
C PRO A 81 -24.58 23.83 1.16
N GLY A 82 -23.44 24.24 1.71
CA GLY A 82 -22.97 23.79 3.02
C GLY A 82 -21.55 23.26 2.98
N ARG A 83 -21.08 22.88 4.17
CA ARG A 83 -19.73 22.35 4.39
C ARG A 83 -19.84 20.90 4.84
N ASN A 84 -19.31 20.00 4.03
CA ASN A 84 -19.13 18.59 4.40
C ASN A 84 -17.67 18.39 4.83
N LEU A 85 -17.47 17.94 6.08
CA LEU A 85 -16.17 17.60 6.62
C LEU A 85 -16.11 16.10 6.85
N ALA A 86 -15.29 15.41 6.06
CA ALA A 86 -14.89 14.05 6.37
C ALA A 86 -13.69 14.09 7.32
N GLY A 87 -13.91 13.65 8.56
CA GLY A 87 -12.86 13.53 9.57
C GLY A 87 -11.78 12.52 9.20
N GLU A 88 -10.79 12.39 10.07
CA GLU A 88 -9.70 11.42 9.87
C GLU A 88 -10.22 9.98 10.03
N PRO A 89 -9.71 9.02 9.22
CA PRO A 89 -10.06 7.62 9.39
C PRO A 89 -9.56 7.11 10.75
N SER A 90 -10.39 6.31 11.44
CA SER A 90 -10.05 5.76 12.76
C SER A 90 -8.87 4.78 12.73
N VAL A 91 -8.58 4.18 11.57
CA VAL A 91 -7.48 3.23 11.36
C VAL A 91 -6.54 3.78 10.30
N LYS A 92 -5.23 3.83 10.60
CA LYS A 92 -4.19 4.44 9.74
C LYS A 92 -3.99 3.73 8.40
N TYR A 93 -3.77 2.41 8.44
CA TYR A 93 -3.58 1.56 7.26
C TYR A 93 -4.79 0.65 7.10
N ARG A 94 -5.47 0.73 5.97
CA ARG A 94 -6.73 0.00 5.68
C ARG A 94 -6.57 -0.63 4.32
N GLY A 95 -6.74 -1.94 4.22
CA GLY A 95 -6.32 -2.64 3.02
C GLY A 95 -6.81 -4.06 2.92
N ILE A 96 -6.35 -4.71 1.86
CA ILE A 96 -6.59 -6.12 1.58
C ILE A 96 -5.25 -6.81 1.29
N PHE A 97 -5.29 -8.13 1.39
CA PHE A 97 -4.29 -9.02 0.84
C PHE A 97 -4.95 -9.89 -0.21
N ILE A 98 -4.44 -9.87 -1.44
CA ILE A 98 -4.82 -10.87 -2.44
C ILE A 98 -3.99 -12.11 -2.18
N ASN A 99 -4.65 -13.19 -1.76
CA ASN A 99 -4.05 -14.47 -1.43
C ASN A 99 -4.97 -15.61 -1.88
N ASP A 100 -4.39 -16.81 -2.03
CA ASP A 100 -5.07 -18.00 -2.54
C ASP A 100 -5.65 -17.79 -3.95
N GLU A 101 -4.92 -17.02 -4.75
CA GLU A 101 -5.27 -16.51 -6.06
C GLU A 101 -5.19 -17.56 -7.20
N GLU A 102 -4.43 -18.63 -6.97
CA GLU A 102 -3.96 -19.58 -8.00
C GLU A 102 -5.08 -20.23 -8.81
N LEU A 103 -6.18 -20.62 -8.15
CA LEU A 103 -7.25 -21.41 -8.80
C LEU A 103 -8.34 -20.55 -9.44
N THR A 104 -8.40 -19.25 -9.14
CA THR A 104 -9.53 -18.41 -9.56
C THR A 104 -9.06 -17.08 -10.14
N LEU A 105 -8.47 -16.23 -9.31
CA LEU A 105 -8.09 -14.88 -9.70
C LEU A 105 -6.98 -14.87 -10.74
N GLN A 106 -5.96 -15.72 -10.59
CA GLN A 106 -4.85 -15.81 -11.54
C GLN A 106 -5.33 -16.25 -12.94
N PRO A 107 -6.06 -17.39 -13.12
CA PRO A 107 -6.54 -17.76 -14.45
C PRO A 107 -7.53 -16.74 -15.01
N TRP A 108 -8.39 -16.12 -14.19
CA TRP A 108 -9.27 -15.04 -14.66
C TRP A 108 -8.47 -13.83 -15.16
N ALA A 109 -7.48 -13.37 -14.39
CA ALA A 109 -6.65 -12.23 -14.75
C ALA A 109 -5.86 -12.51 -16.04
N ALA A 110 -5.38 -13.74 -16.23
CA ALA A 110 -4.70 -14.16 -17.46
C ALA A 110 -5.59 -14.10 -18.71
N THR A 111 -6.93 -14.09 -18.57
CA THR A 111 -7.85 -13.86 -19.72
C THR A 111 -8.04 -12.37 -20.06
N LYS A 112 -7.59 -11.45 -19.20
CA LYS A 112 -7.90 -10.01 -19.28
C LYS A 112 -6.66 -9.13 -19.42
N TYR A 113 -5.52 -9.56 -18.88
CA TYR A 113 -4.31 -8.76 -18.78
C TYR A 113 -3.12 -9.47 -19.41
N ASN A 114 -2.07 -8.69 -19.68
CA ASN A 114 -0.80 -9.23 -20.13
C ASN A 114 -0.15 -10.07 -19.02
N ILE A 115 0.54 -11.12 -19.44
CA ILE A 115 1.28 -12.03 -18.58
C ILE A 115 2.76 -11.58 -18.55
N SER A 116 3.35 -11.56 -17.36
CA SER A 116 4.76 -11.20 -17.13
C SER A 116 5.71 -12.26 -17.71
N GLN A 117 7.00 -11.94 -17.73
CA GLN A 117 8.06 -12.91 -18.06
C GLN A 117 8.20 -14.06 -17.06
N TYR A 118 7.47 -14.01 -15.94
CA TYR A 118 7.44 -15.04 -14.90
C TYR A 118 6.04 -15.65 -14.75
N ASP A 119 5.23 -15.63 -15.82
CA ASP A 119 3.92 -16.28 -15.91
C ASP A 119 2.83 -15.71 -14.96
N SER A 120 3.01 -14.48 -14.49
CA SER A 120 2.06 -13.79 -13.62
C SER A 120 1.22 -12.78 -14.41
N PRO A 121 -0.13 -12.82 -14.32
CA PRO A 121 -1.00 -11.83 -14.97
C PRO A 121 -1.16 -10.54 -14.16
N PHE A 122 -0.54 -10.43 -12.99
CA PHE A 122 -0.68 -9.29 -12.07
C PHE A 122 0.25 -8.12 -12.43
N THR A 123 0.12 -7.67 -13.67
CA THR A 123 0.88 -6.56 -14.26
C THR A 123 0.24 -5.20 -13.97
N GLY A 124 0.85 -4.10 -14.44
CA GLY A 124 0.42 -2.74 -14.13
C GLY A 124 -1.06 -2.44 -14.37
N GLU A 125 -1.68 -3.00 -15.41
CA GLU A 125 -3.11 -2.79 -15.69
C GLU A 125 -4.02 -3.47 -14.66
N PHE A 126 -3.68 -4.69 -14.23
CA PHE A 126 -4.38 -5.36 -13.13
C PHE A 126 -4.20 -4.56 -11.84
N THR A 127 -2.97 -4.13 -11.55
CA THR A 127 -2.64 -3.32 -10.37
C THR A 127 -3.48 -2.05 -10.32
N LYS A 128 -3.57 -1.27 -11.40
CA LYS A 128 -4.43 -0.06 -11.47
C LYS A 128 -5.86 -0.34 -11.05
N ARG A 129 -6.45 -1.47 -11.47
CA ARG A 129 -7.83 -1.84 -11.13
C ARG A 129 -8.02 -2.13 -9.66
N VAL A 130 -7.06 -2.81 -9.03
CA VAL A 130 -7.10 -3.09 -7.58
C VAL A 130 -6.93 -1.78 -6.80
N LEU A 131 -5.97 -0.94 -7.18
CA LEU A 131 -5.70 0.32 -6.48
C LEU A 131 -6.85 1.32 -6.60
N GLU A 132 -7.49 1.43 -7.77
CA GLU A 132 -8.70 2.24 -7.95
C GLU A 132 -9.81 1.78 -6.99
N LEU A 133 -10.06 0.46 -6.91
CA LEU A 133 -11.08 -0.11 -6.01
C LEU A 133 -10.78 0.22 -4.55
N LEU A 134 -9.53 0.07 -4.11
CA LEU A 134 -9.12 0.40 -2.76
C LEU A 134 -9.39 1.87 -2.43
N LEU A 135 -8.96 2.80 -3.28
CA LEU A 135 -9.13 4.23 -3.04
C LEU A 135 -10.61 4.65 -3.08
N ARG A 136 -11.43 4.07 -3.97
CA ARG A 136 -12.89 4.28 -4.00
C ARG A 136 -13.57 3.82 -2.70
N ASN A 137 -13.05 2.76 -2.07
CA ASN A 137 -13.49 2.30 -0.76
C ASN A 137 -12.75 2.99 0.41
N LYS A 138 -12.09 4.12 0.17
CA LYS A 138 -11.35 4.91 1.17
C LYS A 138 -10.25 4.11 1.89
N ALA A 139 -9.73 3.06 1.26
CA ALA A 139 -8.60 2.24 1.69
C ALA A 139 -7.27 2.82 1.16
N ASN A 140 -6.13 2.40 1.73
CA ASN A 140 -4.82 2.96 1.41
C ASN A 140 -3.65 1.99 1.61
N TYR A 141 -3.89 0.70 1.81
CA TYR A 141 -2.86 -0.31 2.03
C TYR A 141 -3.12 -1.57 1.20
N TYR A 142 -2.07 -2.20 0.68
CA TYR A 142 -2.21 -3.35 -0.18
C TYR A 142 -1.05 -4.34 -0.03
N TRP A 143 -1.38 -5.62 0.17
CA TRP A 143 -0.49 -6.75 -0.04
C TRP A 143 -0.83 -7.42 -1.37
N PRO A 144 0.10 -7.43 -2.34
CA PRO A 144 -0.17 -8.02 -3.63
C PRO A 144 -0.20 -9.54 -3.59
N ALA A 145 -0.80 -10.12 -4.63
CA ALA A 145 -0.65 -11.54 -4.95
C ALA A 145 0.84 -11.93 -4.95
N MET A 146 1.13 -13.09 -4.39
CA MET A 146 2.49 -13.53 -4.08
C MET A 146 2.74 -15.01 -4.38
N LYS A 147 1.69 -15.79 -4.65
CA LYS A 147 1.85 -17.17 -5.10
C LYS A 147 2.11 -17.16 -6.61
N GLN A 148 3.25 -17.73 -7.02
CA GLN A 148 3.68 -17.71 -8.42
C GLN A 148 3.76 -16.29 -9.01
N SER A 149 3.97 -15.30 -8.15
CA SER A 149 3.90 -13.88 -8.48
C SER A 149 4.89 -13.08 -7.64
N MET A 150 5.49 -12.07 -8.23
CA MET A 150 6.50 -11.22 -7.60
C MET A 150 6.22 -9.77 -8.01
N PHE A 151 5.37 -9.06 -7.27
CA PHE A 151 4.80 -7.76 -7.66
C PHE A 151 5.80 -6.77 -8.29
N TYR A 152 6.97 -6.57 -7.68
CA TYR A 152 7.98 -5.62 -8.17
C TYR A 152 8.87 -6.15 -9.31
N VAL A 153 8.83 -7.44 -9.58
CA VAL A 153 9.68 -8.15 -10.56
C VAL A 153 8.88 -8.54 -11.81
N ASP A 154 7.61 -8.90 -11.65
CA ASP A 154 6.68 -9.22 -12.75
C ASP A 154 6.50 -8.03 -13.68
N ASP A 155 6.35 -6.84 -13.11
CA ASP A 155 6.27 -5.59 -13.86
C ASP A 155 6.92 -4.46 -13.05
N PRO A 156 8.06 -3.90 -13.50
CA PRO A 156 8.71 -2.76 -12.83
C PRO A 156 7.80 -1.52 -12.67
N GLN A 157 6.72 -1.41 -13.46
CA GLN A 157 5.74 -0.33 -13.32
C GLN A 157 4.85 -0.47 -12.10
N ASN A 158 4.70 -1.66 -11.52
CA ASN A 158 3.77 -1.91 -10.41
C ASN A 158 4.05 -1.00 -9.19
N GLY A 159 5.31 -0.82 -8.79
CA GLY A 159 5.67 0.09 -7.70
C GLY A 159 5.45 1.57 -8.05
N ILE A 160 5.76 1.97 -9.29
CA ILE A 160 5.52 3.34 -9.79
C ILE A 160 4.03 3.66 -9.78
N ILE A 161 3.21 2.72 -10.23
CA ILE A 161 1.75 2.83 -10.26
C ILE A 161 1.21 2.94 -8.83
N ALA A 162 1.68 2.11 -7.90
CA ALA A 162 1.27 2.17 -6.50
C ALA A 162 1.54 3.54 -5.86
N GLU A 163 2.75 4.07 -6.08
CA GLU A 163 3.14 5.40 -5.60
C GLU A 163 2.31 6.50 -6.26
N TYR A 164 2.06 6.41 -7.57
CA TYR A 164 1.21 7.37 -8.29
C TYR A 164 -0.22 7.42 -7.76
N PHE A 165 -0.80 6.24 -7.47
CA PHE A 165 -2.12 6.12 -6.86
C PHE A 165 -2.12 6.52 -5.37
N GLY A 166 -0.95 6.60 -4.74
CA GLY A 166 -0.79 6.94 -3.33
C GLY A 166 -1.23 5.84 -2.37
N VAL A 167 -1.21 4.57 -2.82
CA VAL A 167 -1.50 3.40 -1.98
C VAL A 167 -0.19 2.91 -1.36
N VAL A 168 -0.20 2.73 -0.04
CA VAL A 168 0.95 2.21 0.70
C VAL A 168 1.07 0.72 0.39
N MET A 169 2.25 0.30 -0.04
CA MET A 169 2.53 -1.10 -0.32
C MET A 169 3.09 -1.81 0.91
N GLY A 170 2.68 -3.06 1.09
CA GLY A 170 3.28 -3.96 2.05
C GLY A 170 3.51 -5.33 1.43
N THR A 171 4.01 -6.24 2.24
CA THR A 171 4.26 -7.65 1.89
C THR A 171 3.72 -8.51 3.02
N SER A 172 3.39 -9.78 2.75
CA SER A 172 2.85 -10.65 3.80
C SER A 172 3.88 -10.87 4.91
N HIS A 173 3.42 -11.44 6.03
CA HIS A 173 4.25 -11.63 7.23
C HIS A 173 5.46 -12.57 7.06
N THR A 174 5.59 -13.28 5.95
CA THR A 174 6.77 -14.14 5.63
C THR A 174 7.70 -13.51 4.60
N GLU A 175 7.43 -12.27 4.18
CA GLU A 175 8.06 -11.63 3.01
C GLU A 175 8.77 -10.34 3.44
N PRO A 176 9.83 -10.44 4.25
CA PRO A 176 10.47 -9.25 4.80
C PRO A 176 11.12 -8.40 3.72
N MET A 177 11.26 -7.10 4.02
CA MET A 177 12.09 -6.18 3.23
C MET A 177 11.67 -6.08 1.75
N THR A 178 10.35 -6.09 1.49
CA THR A 178 9.73 -5.96 0.15
C THR A 178 10.16 -7.02 -0.87
N ARG A 179 10.53 -8.21 -0.36
CA ARG A 179 10.88 -9.38 -1.17
C ARG A 179 9.75 -10.40 -1.12
N ALA A 180 9.16 -10.69 -2.28
CA ALA A 180 8.15 -11.73 -2.38
C ALA A 180 8.77 -13.11 -2.14
N THR A 181 7.96 -14.07 -1.68
CA THR A 181 8.43 -15.43 -1.36
C THR A 181 9.06 -16.10 -2.58
N ASP A 182 8.46 -15.94 -3.75
CA ASP A 182 8.98 -16.52 -4.99
C ASP A 182 10.32 -15.91 -5.42
N GLU A 183 10.63 -14.67 -5.03
CA GLU A 183 11.95 -14.08 -5.26
C GLU A 183 13.05 -14.85 -4.52
N GLN A 184 12.74 -15.42 -3.35
CA GLN A 184 13.72 -16.22 -2.59
C GLN A 184 14.17 -17.42 -3.42
N SER A 185 13.23 -18.17 -4.00
CA SER A 185 13.56 -19.37 -4.78
C SER A 185 14.32 -19.09 -6.08
N LYS A 186 14.18 -17.88 -6.64
CA LYS A 186 14.74 -17.50 -7.95
C LYS A 186 16.04 -16.71 -7.84
N PHE A 187 16.18 -15.86 -6.82
CA PHE A 187 17.25 -14.86 -6.76
C PHE A 187 18.12 -14.93 -5.49
N LEU A 188 17.69 -15.63 -4.44
CA LEU A 188 18.57 -15.84 -3.29
C LEU A 188 19.67 -16.84 -3.65
N SER A 189 20.92 -16.47 -3.41
CA SER A 189 22.03 -17.41 -3.45
C SER A 189 22.10 -18.20 -2.14
N GLY A 190 21.96 -19.52 -2.20
CA GLY A 190 22.00 -20.40 -1.02
C GLY A 190 20.64 -20.59 -0.34
N SER A 191 20.65 -21.16 0.87
CA SER A 191 19.44 -21.47 1.64
C SER A 191 18.80 -20.23 2.26
N TRP A 192 17.46 -20.23 2.43
CA TRP A 192 16.76 -19.27 3.28
C TRP A 192 16.94 -19.66 4.75
N ASP A 193 18.15 -19.49 5.26
CA ASP A 193 18.55 -19.82 6.63
C ASP A 193 19.51 -18.76 7.17
N TRP A 194 19.19 -18.21 8.35
CA TRP A 194 19.99 -17.14 8.94
C TRP A 194 21.31 -17.63 9.52
N THR A 195 21.35 -18.85 10.06
CA THR A 195 22.56 -19.40 10.67
C THR A 195 23.61 -19.80 9.65
N GLU A 196 23.17 -20.33 8.49
CA GLU A 196 24.06 -20.84 7.45
C GLU A 196 24.36 -19.81 6.36
N ASN A 197 23.43 -18.88 6.10
CA ASN A 197 23.46 -18.06 4.89
C ASN A 197 23.11 -16.57 5.13
N SER A 198 23.31 -16.06 6.34
CA SER A 198 22.98 -14.66 6.73
C SER A 198 23.54 -13.60 5.78
N ALA A 199 24.75 -13.77 5.24
CA ALA A 199 25.35 -12.79 4.34
C ALA A 199 24.55 -12.62 3.03
N ASN A 200 24.17 -13.72 2.38
CA ASN A 200 23.37 -13.68 1.16
C ASN A 200 21.92 -13.27 1.45
N VAL A 201 21.35 -13.71 2.58
CA VAL A 201 20.01 -13.28 3.02
C VAL A 201 19.99 -11.76 3.27
N THR A 202 21.04 -11.20 3.89
CA THR A 202 21.18 -9.76 4.13
C THR A 202 21.27 -8.99 2.81
N ALA A 203 22.13 -9.43 1.87
CA ALA A 203 22.23 -8.80 0.55
C ALA A 203 20.90 -8.85 -0.21
N PHE A 204 20.21 -9.99 -0.18
CA PHE A 204 18.90 -10.20 -0.79
C PHE A 204 17.84 -9.24 -0.22
N MET A 205 17.82 -9.03 1.10
CA MET A 205 16.94 -8.05 1.76
C MET A 205 17.31 -6.61 1.39
N ALA A 206 18.60 -6.29 1.32
CA ALA A 206 19.09 -4.96 0.98
C ALA A 206 18.67 -4.52 -0.44
N GLU A 207 18.65 -5.45 -1.40
CA GLU A 207 18.13 -5.21 -2.75
C GLU A 207 16.66 -4.80 -2.74
N GLY A 208 15.83 -5.47 -1.92
CA GLY A 208 14.41 -5.15 -1.77
C GLY A 208 14.20 -3.73 -1.27
N VAL A 209 14.87 -3.37 -0.17
CA VAL A 209 14.83 -2.00 0.39
C VAL A 209 15.26 -0.97 -0.65
N ASN A 210 16.37 -1.22 -1.34
CA ASN A 210 16.88 -0.31 -2.37
C ASN A 210 15.93 -0.12 -3.55
N ARG A 211 15.21 -1.18 -3.94
CA ARG A 211 14.21 -1.14 -5.02
C ARG A 211 12.98 -0.33 -4.62
N SER A 212 12.51 -0.45 -3.38
CA SER A 212 11.28 0.21 -2.90
C SER A 212 11.49 1.59 -2.29
N LYS A 213 12.72 2.09 -2.20
CA LYS A 213 13.06 3.33 -1.47
C LYS A 213 12.34 4.60 -1.91
N ALA A 214 11.81 4.62 -3.14
CA ALA A 214 11.10 5.75 -3.72
C ALA A 214 9.57 5.72 -3.48
N TRP A 215 9.03 4.68 -2.82
CA TRP A 215 7.59 4.45 -2.72
C TRP A 215 7.11 4.40 -1.27
N ASP A 216 5.86 4.82 -1.04
CA ASP A 216 5.17 4.65 0.24
C ASP A 216 5.07 3.15 0.61
N THR A 217 5.87 2.71 1.58
CA THR A 217 6.03 1.30 1.94
C THR A 217 5.93 1.09 3.45
N LEU A 218 5.19 0.06 3.88
CA LEU A 218 5.23 -0.50 5.22
C LEU A 218 6.11 -1.76 5.19
N TYR A 219 7.31 -1.65 5.74
CA TYR A 219 8.31 -2.71 5.64
C TYR A 219 8.00 -3.85 6.60
N THR A 220 7.79 -5.05 6.07
CA THR A 220 7.67 -6.26 6.88
C THR A 220 9.03 -6.59 7.48
N MET A 221 9.04 -6.75 8.81
CA MET A 221 10.20 -7.07 9.62
C MET A 221 10.17 -8.54 10.08
N GLY A 222 11.32 -9.01 10.53
CA GLY A 222 11.54 -10.35 11.04
C GLY A 222 11.85 -11.34 9.93
N MET A 223 11.92 -12.61 10.30
CA MET A 223 12.16 -13.72 9.38
C MET A 223 11.41 -14.95 9.90
N ARG A 224 10.84 -15.73 8.98
CA ARG A 224 10.22 -17.03 9.22
C ARG A 224 10.86 -18.07 8.32
N GLY A 225 10.41 -19.33 8.40
CA GLY A 225 10.78 -20.33 7.39
C GLY A 225 10.32 -19.91 5.99
N SER A 226 10.78 -20.61 4.97
CA SER A 226 10.34 -20.34 3.59
C SER A 226 8.90 -20.82 3.39
N GLY A 227 8.08 -20.02 2.70
CA GLY A 227 6.62 -20.16 2.71
C GLY A 227 6.03 -19.94 4.11
N ASP A 228 4.73 -20.13 4.31
CA ASP A 228 4.10 -19.97 5.64
C ASP A 228 4.47 -21.10 6.63
N THR A 229 5.76 -21.32 6.84
CA THR A 229 6.35 -22.35 7.69
C THR A 229 7.11 -21.72 8.87
N ALA A 230 7.35 -22.52 9.90
CA ALA A 230 8.28 -22.16 10.96
C ALA A 230 9.71 -22.38 10.43
N SER A 231 10.65 -21.50 10.82
CA SER A 231 12.06 -21.83 10.63
C SER A 231 12.48 -22.85 11.68
N PRO A 232 13.19 -23.92 11.30
CA PRO A 232 13.68 -24.92 12.26
C PRO A 232 14.87 -24.41 13.08
N THR A 233 15.57 -23.37 12.61
CA THR A 233 16.84 -22.86 13.17
C THR A 233 16.68 -21.52 13.89
N LEU A 234 15.65 -20.73 13.56
CA LEU A 234 15.46 -19.42 14.17
C LEU A 234 15.01 -19.52 15.63
N THR A 235 15.78 -18.86 16.48
CA THR A 235 15.50 -18.64 17.91
C THR A 235 15.26 -17.15 18.17
N ALA A 236 14.76 -16.79 19.35
CA ALA A 236 14.53 -15.38 19.69
C ALA A 236 15.81 -14.51 19.59
N PRO A 237 16.98 -14.93 20.10
CA PRO A 237 18.22 -14.15 19.93
C PRO A 237 18.68 -14.00 18.49
N LEU A 238 18.44 -15.00 17.63
CA LEU A 238 18.74 -14.88 16.20
C LEU A 238 17.75 -13.92 15.52
N LEU A 239 16.50 -13.92 15.94
CA LEU A 239 15.49 -13.01 15.42
C LEU A 239 15.78 -11.56 15.83
N GLU A 240 16.31 -11.32 17.03
CA GLU A 240 16.85 -10.00 17.41
C GLU A 240 17.95 -9.53 16.45
N GLN A 241 18.90 -10.41 16.12
CA GLN A 241 19.97 -10.10 15.17
C GLN A 241 19.41 -9.79 13.77
N VAL A 242 18.44 -10.57 13.30
CA VAL A 242 17.74 -10.31 12.03
C VAL A 242 17.11 -8.92 12.04
N ILE A 243 16.38 -8.57 13.10
CA ILE A 243 15.72 -7.26 13.22
C ILE A 243 16.75 -6.14 13.23
N GLN A 244 17.86 -6.28 13.97
CA GLN A 244 18.93 -5.29 14.01
C GLN A 244 19.55 -5.07 12.62
N VAL A 245 19.84 -6.15 11.89
CA VAL A 245 20.37 -6.05 10.52
C VAL A 245 19.35 -5.37 9.60
N GLN A 246 18.08 -5.79 9.65
CA GLN A 246 17.02 -5.19 8.84
C GLN A 246 16.84 -3.69 9.12
N GLN A 247 16.90 -3.27 10.38
CA GLN A 247 16.85 -1.87 10.75
C GLN A 247 18.04 -1.10 10.18
N GLY A 248 19.26 -1.63 10.27
CA GLY A 248 20.43 -1.03 9.61
C GLY A 248 20.25 -0.89 8.10
N LEU A 249 19.73 -1.91 7.43
CA LEU A 249 19.42 -1.86 5.99
C LEU A 249 18.41 -0.76 5.64
N LEU A 250 17.40 -0.53 6.50
CA LEU A 250 16.41 0.52 6.30
C LEU A 250 17.02 1.91 6.49
N GLU A 251 17.84 2.13 7.52
CA GLU A 251 18.52 3.42 7.73
C GLU A 251 19.44 3.75 6.55
N ASP A 252 20.28 2.80 6.14
CA ASP A 252 21.23 2.96 5.06
C ASP A 252 20.53 3.16 3.71
N GLY A 253 19.61 2.25 3.37
CA GLY A 253 18.95 2.21 2.06
C GLY A 253 17.98 3.36 1.81
N LEU A 254 17.33 3.85 2.87
CA LEU A 254 16.34 4.94 2.78
C LEU A 254 16.92 6.31 3.14
N SER A 255 18.09 6.35 3.78
CA SER A 255 18.70 7.58 4.30
C SER A 255 17.73 8.35 5.22
N LYS A 256 17.04 7.60 6.10
CA LYS A 256 16.03 8.10 7.05
C LYS A 256 16.29 7.55 8.44
N SER A 257 15.86 8.29 9.47
CA SER A 257 15.83 7.75 10.83
C SER A 257 14.78 6.64 10.95
N LEU A 258 15.04 5.60 11.74
CA LEU A 258 14.08 4.49 11.92
C LEU A 258 12.69 4.95 12.39
N GLY A 259 12.61 6.04 13.17
CA GLY A 259 11.34 6.60 13.64
C GLY A 259 10.44 7.12 12.51
N ASP A 260 11.03 7.45 11.36
CA ASP A 260 10.33 7.92 10.16
C ASP A 260 10.05 6.82 9.14
N VAL A 261 10.51 5.58 9.40
CA VAL A 261 10.34 4.42 8.51
C VAL A 261 9.22 3.53 9.04
N PRO A 262 8.07 3.42 8.35
CA PRO A 262 7.00 2.53 8.76
C PRO A 262 7.46 1.07 8.69
N GLN A 263 7.37 0.38 9.82
CA GLN A 263 7.73 -1.03 9.99
C GLN A 263 6.53 -1.82 10.51
N LEU A 264 6.39 -3.06 10.05
CA LEU A 264 5.41 -4.02 10.52
C LEU A 264 6.12 -5.29 10.93
N TRP A 265 5.98 -5.70 12.18
CA TRP A 265 6.31 -7.04 12.59
C TRP A 265 5.04 -7.80 12.96
N ALA A 266 4.74 -8.85 12.19
CA ALA A 266 3.56 -9.66 12.40
C ALA A 266 3.85 -10.79 13.40
N LEU A 267 3.29 -10.69 14.59
CA LEU A 267 3.30 -11.75 15.60
C LEU A 267 2.28 -12.83 15.24
N TYR A 268 2.56 -13.59 14.19
CA TYR A 268 1.64 -14.54 13.59
C TYR A 268 2.03 -15.99 13.89
N LYS A 269 1.06 -16.80 14.36
CA LYS A 269 1.23 -18.22 14.73
C LYS A 269 2.42 -18.44 15.69
N VAL A 270 3.43 -19.18 15.24
CA VAL A 270 4.59 -19.64 16.04
C VAL A 270 5.55 -18.53 16.47
N CYS A 271 5.41 -17.33 15.90
CA CYS A 271 6.20 -16.16 16.31
C CYS A 271 5.65 -15.48 17.56
N ALA A 272 4.37 -15.68 17.90
CA ALA A 272 3.76 -15.03 19.07
C ALA A 272 4.43 -15.42 20.42
N PRO A 273 4.81 -16.70 20.68
CA PRO A 273 5.47 -17.07 21.93
C PRO A 273 6.91 -16.57 22.05
N GLN A 274 7.61 -16.34 20.93
CA GLN A 274 9.03 -15.96 20.91
C GLN A 274 9.24 -14.49 21.32
N CYS A 275 8.21 -13.65 21.17
CA CYS A 275 8.27 -12.22 21.46
C CYS A 275 7.89 -11.84 22.90
N PHE A 276 7.38 -12.76 23.72
CA PHE A 276 7.10 -12.47 25.14
C PHE A 276 8.37 -12.28 25.99
N TRP A 277 9.54 -12.51 25.40
CA TRP A 277 10.85 -12.41 26.04
C TRP A 277 11.74 -11.31 25.45
N LEU A 278 11.20 -10.50 24.53
CA LEU A 278 11.85 -9.34 23.88
C LEU A 278 11.23 -8.04 24.41
#